data_AF-A0A7C4JRX0-F1
#
_entry.id   AF-A0A7C4JRX0-F1
#
_cell.length_a   1.000
_cell.length_b   1.000
_cell.length_c   1.000
_cell.angle_alpha   90.00
_cell.angle_beta   90.00
_cell.angle_gamma   90.00
#
_symmetry.space_group_name_H-M   'P 1'
#
loop_
_entity.id
_entity.type
_entity.pdbx_description
1 polymer ?
#
loop_
_entity_poly.entity_id
_entity_poly.type
_entity_poly.pdbx_seq_one_letter_code
_entity_poly.pdbx_strand_id
1 'polypeptide(L)'
;MTVEEYSRDWKTQRIVERTLQIAIEICIDIANHIISDEGYRTPVSYSDTFKVIYENKVISEEVYNIMEKISKFRNILVHNYTKINPD
;
A
#
# COMPACT_ATOMS: atom_id res chain seq x y z
N MET A 1 -22.65 10.62 -2.76
CA MET A 1 -21.59 10.64 -1.74
C MET A 1 -20.65 11.78 -2.03
N THR A 2 -20.93 12.94 -1.45
CA THR A 2 -19.98 14.04 -1.39
C THR A 2 -18.89 13.76 -0.35
N VAL A 3 -17.83 14.56 -0.30
CA VAL A 3 -16.76 14.43 0.72
C VAL A 3 -17.33 14.62 2.12
N GLU A 4 -18.32 15.51 2.27
CA GLU A 4 -19.02 15.76 3.55
C GLU A 4 -19.88 14.56 3.98
N GLU A 5 -20.55 13.90 3.03
CA GLU A 5 -21.32 12.68 3.29
C GLU A 5 -20.39 11.53 3.70
N TYR A 6 -19.28 11.34 2.98
CA TYR A 6 -18.25 10.34 3.32
C TYR A 6 -17.67 10.58 4.71
N SER A 7 -17.37 11.83 5.06
CA SER A 7 -16.77 12.21 6.35
C SER A 7 -17.68 11.91 7.55
N ARG A 8 -18.99 11.77 7.34
CA ARG A 8 -19.98 11.49 8.39
C ARG A 8 -20.35 10.02 8.52
N ASP A 9 -19.92 9.18 7.58
CA ASP A 9 -20.19 7.73 7.59
C ASP A 9 -18.93 6.92 7.91
N TRP A 10 -18.75 6.63 9.20
CA TRP A 10 -17.63 5.82 9.69
C TRP A 10 -17.60 4.39 9.12
N LYS A 11 -18.75 3.82 8.74
CA LYS A 11 -18.78 2.47 8.14
C LYS A 11 -18.20 2.52 6.74
N THR A 12 -18.64 3.49 5.95
CA THR A 12 -18.13 3.68 4.59
C THR A 12 -16.63 4.00 4.62
N GLN A 13 -16.16 4.82 5.57
CA GLN A 13 -14.72 5.07 5.76
C GLN A 13 -13.94 3.78 6.02
N ARG A 14 -14.39 2.96 6.98
CA ARG A 14 -13.73 1.68 7.29
C ARG A 14 -13.71 0.71 6.10
N ILE A 15 -14.79 0.67 5.31
CA ILE A 15 -14.85 -0.18 4.10
C ILE A 15 -13.83 0.30 3.07
N VAL A 16 -13.76 1.61 2.80
CA VAL A 16 -12.81 2.18 1.85
C VAL A 16 -11.37 1.94 2.30
N GLU A 17 -11.06 2.20 3.57
CA GLU A 17 -9.73 2.00 4.14
C GLU A 17 -9.30 0.53 4.08
N ARG A 18 -10.19 -0.41 4.44
CA ARG A 18 -9.90 -1.84 4.35
C ARG A 18 -9.71 -2.29 2.90
N THR A 19 -10.54 -1.80 1.99
CA THR A 19 -10.43 -2.12 0.57
C THR A 19 -9.10 -1.64 0.01
N LEU A 20 -8.69 -0.42 0.35
CA LEU A 20 -7.42 0.14 -0.05
C LEU A 20 -6.24 -0.64 0.55
N GLN A 21 -6.31 -1.02 1.83
CA GLN A 21 -5.27 -1.87 2.44
C GLN A 21 -5.11 -3.19 1.67
N ILE A 22 -6.21 -3.88 1.37
CA ILE A 22 -6.18 -5.15 0.62
C ILE A 22 -5.57 -4.95 -0.77
N ALA A 23 -5.95 -3.88 -1.48
CA ALA A 23 -5.39 -3.59 -2.79
C ALA A 23 -3.86 -3.39 -2.75
N ILE A 24 -3.35 -2.73 -1.70
CA ILE A 24 -1.91 -2.52 -1.50
C ILE A 24 -1.19 -3.84 -1.23
N GLU A 25 -1.78 -4.69 -0.38
CA GLU A 25 -1.24 -6.02 -0.08
C GLU A 25 -1.15 -6.89 -1.35
N ILE A 26 -2.19 -6.87 -2.19
CA ILE A 26 -2.17 -7.58 -3.49
C ILE A 26 -1.04 -7.06 -4.40
N CYS A 27 -0.84 -5.74 -4.49
CA CYS A 27 0.25 -5.17 -5.28
C CYS A 27 1.63 -5.62 -4.78
N ILE A 28 1.80 -5.70 -3.46
CA ILE A 28 3.03 -6.19 -2.83
C ILE A 28 3.24 -7.67 -3.15
N ASP A 29 2.20 -8.49 -3.05
CA ASP A 29 2.25 -9.92 -3.33
C ASP A 29 2.64 -10.20 -4.79
N ILE A 30 2.04 -9.46 -5.74
CA ILE A 30 2.40 -9.53 -7.16
C ILE A 30 3.88 -9.17 -7.36
N ALA A 31 4.33 -8.08 -6.75
CA ALA A 31 5.72 -7.64 -6.86
C ALA A 31 6.69 -8.68 -6.27
N ASN A 32 6.36 -9.27 -5.13
CA ASN A 32 7.15 -10.35 -4.53
C ASN A 32 7.18 -11.61 -5.39
N HIS A 33 6.07 -11.97 -6.01
CA HIS A 33 6.02 -13.11 -6.93
C HIS A 33 6.95 -12.89 -8.12
N ILE A 34 6.92 -11.69 -8.74
CA ILE A 34 7.84 -11.32 -9.83
C ILE A 34 9.29 -11.38 -9.37
N ILE A 35 9.61 -10.82 -8.20
CA ILE A 35 10.97 -10.86 -7.63
C ILE A 35 11.46 -12.30 -7.47
N SER A 36 10.60 -13.19 -6.97
CA SER A 36 10.92 -14.59 -6.75
C SER A 36 11.14 -15.34 -8.07
N ASP A 37 10.26 -15.14 -9.04
CA ASP A 37 10.31 -15.84 -10.34
C ASP A 37 11.54 -15.42 -11.16
N GLU A 38 11.90 -14.14 -11.09
CA GLU A 38 13.02 -13.57 -11.86
C GLU A 38 14.36 -13.60 -11.10
N GLY A 39 14.37 -14.05 -9.84
CA GLY A 39 15.58 -14.13 -9.03
C GLY A 39 16.21 -12.78 -8.69
N TYR A 40 15.40 -11.73 -8.55
CA TYR A 40 15.89 -10.40 -8.17
C TYR A 40 16.34 -10.35 -6.70
N ARG A 41 17.00 -9.25 -6.32
CA ARG A 41 17.44 -9.06 -4.92
C ARG A 41 16.23 -9.11 -3.97
N THR A 42 16.44 -9.67 -2.79
CA THR A 42 15.42 -9.70 -1.74
C THR A 42 15.10 -8.28 -1.27
N PRO A 43 13.82 -7.87 -1.21
CA PRO A 43 13.44 -6.58 -0.68
C PRO A 43 13.58 -6.53 0.85
N VAL A 44 14.00 -5.39 1.40
CA VAL A 44 14.18 -5.20 2.85
C VAL A 44 12.95 -4.59 3.54
N SER A 45 11.96 -4.16 2.76
CA SER A 45 10.68 -3.62 3.23
C SER A 45 9.62 -3.66 2.12
N TYR A 46 8.36 -3.39 2.46
CA TYR A 46 7.28 -3.29 1.46
C TYR A 46 7.52 -2.18 0.43
N SER A 47 7.99 -1.00 0.85
CA SER A 47 8.35 0.06 -0.11
C SER A 47 9.53 -0.36 -0.98
N ASP A 48 10.48 -1.12 -0.42
CA ASP A 48 11.63 -1.64 -1.18
C ASP A 48 11.20 -2.72 -2.18
N THR A 49 10.08 -3.42 -1.96
CA THR A 49 9.52 -4.38 -2.93
C THR A 49 9.24 -3.70 -4.27
N PHE A 50 8.59 -2.54 -4.26
CA PHE A 50 8.35 -1.76 -5.47
C PHE A 50 9.64 -1.19 -6.07
N LYS A 51 10.64 -0.88 -5.23
CA LYS A 51 11.94 -0.39 -5.69
C LYS A 51 12.69 -1.47 -6.46
N VAL A 52 12.68 -2.73 -5.99
CA VAL A 52 13.33 -3.85 -6.69
C VAL A 52 12.77 -4.02 -8.09
N ILE A 53 11.44 -4.05 -8.25
CA ILE A 53 10.82 -4.24 -9.57
C ILE A 53 10.98 -3.02 -10.47
N TYR A 54 11.11 -1.81 -9.91
CA TYR A 54 11.47 -0.59 -10.65
C TYR A 54 12.93 -0.60 -11.13
N GLU A 55 13.88 -0.97 -10.27
CA GLU A 55 15.31 -1.12 -10.61
C GLU A 55 15.49 -2.11 -11.79
N ASN A 56 14.63 -3.13 -11.87
CA ASN A 56 14.60 -4.12 -12.96
C ASN A 56 13.66 -3.74 -14.12
N LYS A 57 13.13 -2.51 -14.15
CA LYS A 57 12.31 -1.95 -15.24
C LYS A 57 10.99 -2.68 -15.52
N VAL A 58 10.46 -3.41 -14.54
CA VAL A 58 9.14 -4.07 -14.63
C VAL A 58 8.01 -3.04 -14.63
N ILE A 59 8.21 -1.94 -13.89
CA ILE A 59 7.26 -0.82 -13.81
C ILE A 59 7.94 0.50 -14.20
N SER A 60 7.15 1.47 -14.63
CA SER A 60 7.64 2.82 -14.91
C SER A 60 7.95 3.60 -13.63
N GLU A 61 8.73 4.66 -13.76
CA GLU A 61 9.01 5.60 -12.66
C GLU A 61 7.72 6.23 -12.11
N GLU A 62 6.75 6.53 -12.98
CA GLU A 62 5.44 7.05 -12.58
C GLU A 62 4.71 6.07 -11.63
N VAL A 63 4.64 4.80 -12.02
CA VAL A 63 3.99 3.75 -11.21
C VAL A 63 4.77 3.55 -9.90
N TYR A 64 6.09 3.53 -9.95
CA TYR A 64 6.94 3.41 -8.76
C TYR A 64 6.66 4.54 -7.76
N ASN A 65 6.62 5.79 -8.22
CA ASN A 65 6.36 6.97 -7.39
C ASN A 65 4.97 6.92 -6.73
N ILE A 66 3.96 6.36 -7.42
CA ILE A 66 2.62 6.15 -6.86
C ILE A 66 2.66 5.08 -5.76
N MET A 67 3.26 3.93 -6.06
CA MET A 67 3.32 2.79 -5.12
C MET A 67 4.16 3.10 -3.88
N GLU A 68 5.22 3.90 -4.01
CA GLU A 68 6.03 4.35 -2.87
C GLU A 68 5.20 5.22 -1.91
N LYS A 69 4.40 6.15 -2.43
CA LYS A 69 3.51 7.00 -1.62
C LYS A 69 2.42 6.18 -0.93
N ILE A 70 1.82 5.24 -1.66
CA ILE A 70 0.75 4.37 -1.15
C ILE A 70 1.28 3.42 -0.06
N SER A 71 2.50 2.91 -0.20
CA SER A 71 3.16 2.08 0.82
C SER A 71 3.36 2.84 2.14
N LYS A 72 3.72 4.13 2.07
CA LYS A 72 3.82 5.02 3.25
C LYS A 72 2.44 5.30 3.84
N PHE A 73 1.42 5.48 3.00
CA PHE A 73 0.04 5.68 3.46
C PHE A 73 -0.53 4.46 4.21
N ARG A 74 -0.25 3.23 3.74
CA ARG A 74 -0.61 1.99 4.45
C ARG A 74 -0.08 1.97 5.88
N ASN A 75 1.16 2.43 6.10
CA ASN A 75 1.72 2.51 7.45
C ASN A 75 0.95 3.49 8.32
N ILE A 76 0.53 4.64 7.77
CA ILE A 76 -0.28 5.62 8.49
C ILE A 76 -1.65 5.04 8.86
N LEU A 77 -2.34 4.37 7.92
CA LEU A 77 -3.61 3.71 8.19
C LEU A 77 -3.46 2.70 9.34
N VAL A 78 -2.54 1.74 9.21
CA VAL A 78 -2.34 0.68 10.19
C VAL A 78 -1.91 1.22 11.57
N HIS A 79 -1.02 2.22 11.60
CA HIS A 79 -0.54 2.81 12.86
C HIS A 79 -1.56 3.76 13.51
N ASN A 80 -2.37 4.48 12.74
CA ASN A 80 -3.44 5.32 13.31
C ASN A 80 -4.57 4.48 13.92
N TYR A 81 -4.81 3.26 13.43
CA TYR A 81 -5.68 2.29 14.11
C TYR A 81 -5.09 1.76 15.43
N THR A 82 -3.76 1.82 15.62
CA THR A 82 -3.11 1.39 16.86
C THR A 82 -3.10 2.47 17.95
N LYS A 83 -3.42 3.74 17.62
CA LYS A 83 -3.91 4.70 18.61
C LYS A 83 -5.36 4.36 18.95
N ILE A 84 -5.56 3.19 19.55
CA ILE A 84 -6.68 3.01 20.46
C ILE A 84 -6.36 3.98 21.59
N ASN A 85 -7.06 5.11 21.67
CA ASN A 85 -7.12 5.87 22.91
C ASN A 85 -7.69 4.91 23.96
N PRO A 86 -6.88 4.44 24.92
CA PRO A 86 -7.39 3.77 26.09
C PRO A 86 -7.67 4.89 27.10
N ASP A 87 -8.76 5.61 26.88
CA ASP A 87 -9.26 6.73 27.72
C ASP A 87 -8.34 7.96 27.88
#